data_AF-A0A2G9MKJ1-F1
#
_entry.id   AF-A0A2G9MKJ1-F1
#
_cell.length_a   1.000
_cell.length_b   1.000
_cell.length_c   1.000
_cell.angle_alpha   90.00
_cell.angle_beta   90.00
_cell.angle_gamma   90.00
#
_symmetry.space_group_name_H-M   'P 1'
#
loop_
_entity.id
_entity.type
_entity.pdbx_description
1 polymer ?
#
loop_
_entity_poly.entity_id
_entity_poly.type
_entity_poly.pdbx_seq_one_letter_code
_entity_poly.pdbx_strand_id
1 'polypeptide(L)'
;MRKGQTTQIFFFILAIIIIGLLLLFGVKSIMELGGKVEQIDLVRFKIDLESYAEEIGPVYGRWKKLEIDVPAGIERVCFVQYDDPEGDVWYKQYQGLCKNDNEDYNFLMCQAWQDDESRNVYTEPFDKLDIGINLGNIEVGGVDDYYLCV
;
A
#
# COMPACT_ATOMS: atom_id res chain seq x y z
N MET A 1 -62.15 -1.25 -26.17
CA MET A 1 -61.24 -1.44 -25.02
C MET A 1 -59.82 -1.89 -25.35
N ARG A 2 -59.47 -2.37 -26.56
CA ARG A 2 -58.13 -2.88 -26.90
C ARG A 2 -56.98 -1.84 -27.00
N LYS A 3 -57.26 -0.53 -27.06
CA LYS A 3 -56.22 0.52 -27.24
C LYS A 3 -55.48 0.92 -25.95
N GLY A 4 -56.01 0.60 -24.76
CA GLY A 4 -55.39 0.98 -23.48
C GLY A 4 -54.26 0.05 -23.03
N GLN A 5 -54.30 -1.23 -23.41
CA GLN A 5 -53.30 -2.22 -23.01
C GLN A 5 -51.94 -1.98 -23.67
N THR A 6 -51.92 -1.51 -24.93
CA THR A 6 -50.67 -1.27 -25.66
C THR A 6 -49.86 -0.12 -25.05
N THR A 7 -50.52 0.94 -24.57
CA THR A 7 -49.85 2.09 -23.95
C THR A 7 -49.22 1.72 -22.62
N GLN A 8 -49.87 0.86 -21.84
CA GLN A 8 -49.37 0.43 -20.54
C GLN A 8 -48.10 -0.44 -20.66
N ILE A 9 -48.03 -1.28 -21.70
CA ILE A 9 -46.84 -2.09 -22.01
C ILE A 9 -45.66 -1.20 -22.41
N PHE A 10 -45.90 -0.15 -23.20
CA PHE A 10 -44.85 0.78 -23.61
C PHE A 10 -44.21 1.51 -22.40
N PHE A 11 -45.03 1.97 -21.45
CA PHE A 11 -44.53 2.60 -20.23
C PHE A 11 -43.72 1.64 -19.36
N PHE A 12 -44.11 0.36 -19.30
CA PHE A 12 -43.34 -0.65 -18.58
C PHE A 12 -41.95 -0.87 -19.20
N ILE A 13 -41.87 -0.96 -20.53
CA ILE A 13 -40.59 -1.10 -21.24
C ILE A 13 -39.72 0.13 -21.00
N LEU A 14 -40.28 1.34 -21.09
CA LEU A 14 -39.57 2.58 -20.82
C LEU A 14 -39.04 2.63 -19.38
N ALA A 15 -39.84 2.24 -18.40
CA ALA A 15 -39.45 2.20 -16.99
C ALA A 15 -38.27 1.24 -16.77
N ILE A 16 -38.29 0.05 -17.37
CA ILE A 16 -37.19 -0.92 -17.29
C ILE A 16 -35.91 -0.34 -17.89
N ILE A 17 -36.02 0.35 -19.04
CA ILE A 17 -34.85 1.00 -19.67
C ILE A 17 -34.26 2.08 -18.77
N ILE A 18 -35.10 2.93 -18.17
CA ILE A 18 -34.66 3.99 -17.26
C ILE A 18 -33.98 3.40 -16.02
N ILE A 19 -34.58 2.37 -15.41
CA ILE A 19 -33.99 1.67 -14.26
C ILE A 19 -32.66 1.03 -14.65
N GLY A 20 -32.59 0.38 -15.82
CA GLY A 20 -31.36 -0.21 -16.33
C GLY A 20 -30.24 0.82 -16.51
N LEU A 21 -30.55 1.99 -17.07
CA LEU A 21 -29.59 3.08 -17.19
C LEU A 21 -29.14 3.60 -15.82
N LEU A 22 -30.07 3.84 -14.89
CA LEU A 22 -29.74 4.29 -13.54
C LEU A 22 -28.81 3.31 -12.81
N LEU A 23 -29.04 2.00 -12.97
CA LEU A 23 -28.16 0.97 -12.40
C LEU A 23 -26.78 0.97 -13.04
N LEU A 24 -26.68 1.07 -14.37
CA LEU A 24 -25.38 1.12 -15.06
C LEU A 24 -24.55 2.33 -14.65
N PHE A 25 -25.15 3.52 -14.60
CA PHE A 25 -24.45 4.73 -14.18
C PHE A 25 -24.15 4.72 -12.67
N GLY A 26 -25.12 4.31 -11.85
CA GLY A 26 -24.96 4.26 -10.40
C GLY A 26 -23.84 3.31 -9.95
N VAL A 27 -23.80 2.09 -10.50
CA VAL A 27 -22.76 1.11 -10.15
C VAL A 27 -21.37 1.60 -10.57
N LYS A 28 -21.23 2.16 -11.78
CA LYS A 28 -19.94 2.69 -12.24
C LYS A 28 -19.41 3.79 -11.32
N SER A 29 -20.27 4.74 -10.93
CA SER A 29 -19.86 5.81 -10.01
C SER A 29 -19.45 5.29 -8.63
N ILE A 30 -20.12 4.26 -8.12
CA ILE A 30 -19.73 3.63 -6.84
C ILE A 30 -18.35 2.96 -6.95
N MET A 31 -18.08 2.25 -8.05
CA MET A 31 -16.78 1.60 -8.26
C MET A 31 -15.65 2.63 -8.38
N GLU A 32 -15.87 3.72 -9.10
CA GLU A 32 -14.88 4.81 -9.22
C GLU A 32 -14.62 5.53 -7.89
N LEU A 33 -15.63 5.66 -7.02
CA LEU A 33 -15.46 6.20 -5.67
C LEU A 33 -14.63 5.25 -4.80
N GLY A 34 -14.85 3.94 -4.88
CA GLY A 34 -14.08 2.93 -4.14
C GLY A 34 -12.58 3.03 -4.40
N GLY A 35 -12.18 3.10 -5.68
CA GLY A 35 -10.75 3.22 -6.04
C GLY A 35 -10.10 4.53 -5.58
N LYS A 36 -10.87 5.63 -5.47
CA LYS A 36 -10.34 6.90 -4.94
C LYS A 36 -10.13 6.85 -3.43
N VAL A 37 -10.97 6.13 -2.69
CA VAL A 37 -10.82 5.95 -1.25
C VAL A 37 -9.54 5.16 -0.96
N GLU A 38 -9.29 4.07 -1.69
CA GLU A 38 -8.05 3.27 -1.55
C GLU A 38 -6.79 4.13 -1.77
N GLN A 39 -6.78 5.02 -2.77
CA GLN A 39 -5.67 5.94 -3.00
C GLN A 39 -5.47 6.94 -1.86
N ILE A 40 -6.55 7.44 -1.24
CA ILE A 40 -6.46 8.37 -0.11
C ILE A 40 -5.87 7.65 1.11
N ASP A 41 -6.27 6.41 1.36
CA ASP A 41 -5.78 5.64 2.51
C ASP A 41 -4.28 5.30 2.36
N LEU A 42 -3.80 5.01 1.15
CA LEU A 42 -2.36 4.86 0.87
C LEU A 42 -1.56 6.13 1.16
N VAL A 43 -2.08 7.29 0.74
CA VAL A 43 -1.43 8.58 1.01
C VAL A 43 -1.40 8.89 2.50
N ARG A 44 -2.49 8.59 3.23
CA ARG A 44 -2.55 8.76 4.68
C ARG A 44 -1.56 7.86 5.40
N PHE A 45 -1.52 6.58 5.05
CA PHE A 45 -0.56 5.62 5.59
C PHE A 45 0.88 6.12 5.46
N LYS A 46 1.24 6.64 4.28
CA LYS A 46 2.54 7.26 4.06
C LYS A 46 2.79 8.46 5.00
N ILE A 47 1.87 9.41 5.04
CA ILE A 47 2.01 10.63 5.86
C ILE A 47 2.13 10.27 7.34
N ASP A 48 1.32 9.32 7.80
CA ASP A 48 1.32 8.88 9.19
C ASP A 48 2.67 8.26 9.54
N LEU A 49 3.17 7.33 8.70
CA LEU A 49 4.49 6.73 8.86
C LEU A 49 5.63 7.75 8.92
N GLU A 50 5.68 8.68 7.96
CA GLU A 50 6.69 9.75 7.92
C GLU A 50 6.59 10.63 9.18
N SER A 51 5.38 11.04 9.56
CA SER A 51 5.14 11.84 10.75
C SER A 51 5.59 11.14 12.03
N TYR A 52 5.43 9.82 12.12
CA TYR A 52 5.87 9.04 13.28
C TYR A 52 7.38 8.92 13.35
N ALA A 53 8.05 8.71 12.22
CA ALA A 53 9.51 8.70 12.18
C ALA A 53 10.09 10.06 12.60
N GLU A 54 9.49 11.16 12.14
CA GLU A 54 9.87 12.52 12.55
C GLU A 54 9.64 12.79 14.04
N GLU A 55 8.58 12.25 14.65
CA GLU A 55 8.29 12.44 16.08
C GLU A 55 9.27 11.66 16.98
N ILE A 56 9.67 10.46 16.55
CA ILE A 56 10.51 9.54 17.35
C ILE A 56 12.00 9.85 17.17
N GLY A 57 12.44 10.16 15.95
CA GLY A 57 13.84 10.40 15.60
C GLY A 57 14.62 11.38 16.51
N PRO A 58 14.05 12.52 16.95
CA PRO A 58 14.80 13.49 17.76
C PRO A 58 14.88 13.13 19.25
N VAL A 59 14.27 12.04 19.73
CA VAL A 59 14.16 11.80 21.17
C VAL A 59 14.80 10.48 21.61
N TYR A 60 16.07 10.57 21.95
CA TYR A 60 16.86 9.48 22.49
C TYR A 60 16.21 8.83 23.73
N GLY A 61 16.07 7.50 23.71
CA GLY A 61 15.63 6.70 24.86
C GLY A 61 14.11 6.65 25.10
N ARG A 62 13.27 7.17 24.20
CA ARG A 62 11.82 7.00 24.26
C ARG A 62 11.35 5.88 23.32
N TRP A 63 10.52 5.00 23.86
CA TRP A 63 9.91 3.88 23.16
C TRP A 63 8.44 4.23 23.03
N LYS A 64 7.93 4.31 21.79
CA LYS A 64 6.51 4.56 21.53
C LYS A 64 5.97 3.35 20.79
N LYS A 65 4.92 2.73 21.33
CA LYS A 65 4.19 1.70 20.59
C LYS A 65 3.39 2.41 19.52
N LEU A 66 3.55 1.95 18.28
CA LEU A 66 2.84 2.47 17.15
C LEU A 66 1.80 1.45 16.68
N GLU A 67 0.60 1.93 16.42
CA GLU A 67 -0.48 1.15 15.80
C GLU A 67 -0.81 1.87 14.50
N ILE A 68 -0.49 1.23 13.38
CA ILE A 68 -0.77 1.75 12.04
C ILE A 68 -1.77 0.83 11.38
N ASP A 69 -2.82 1.41 10.80
CA ASP A 69 -3.74 0.68 9.96
C ASP A 69 -3.14 0.54 8.56
N VAL A 70 -2.89 -0.70 8.15
CA VAL A 70 -2.39 -1.00 6.81
C VAL A 70 -3.54 -0.88 5.80
N PRO A 71 -3.40 -0.06 4.74
CA PRO A 71 -4.44 0.11 3.72
C PRO A 71 -4.82 -1.20 3.03
N ALA A 72 -6.07 -1.27 2.57
CA ALA A 72 -6.57 -2.43 1.84
C ALA A 72 -5.74 -2.70 0.57
N GLY A 73 -5.41 -3.97 0.33
CA GLY A 73 -4.64 -4.38 -0.84
C GLY A 73 -3.12 -4.39 -0.64
N ILE A 74 -2.62 -4.03 0.55
CA ILE A 74 -1.26 -4.34 1.00
C ILE A 74 -1.35 -5.57 1.90
N GLU A 75 -0.56 -6.59 1.58
CA GLU A 75 -0.47 -7.84 2.33
C GLU A 75 0.61 -7.75 3.41
N ARG A 76 1.75 -7.14 3.07
CA ARG A 76 2.90 -6.99 3.96
C ARG A 76 3.55 -5.63 3.81
N VAL A 77 4.08 -5.10 4.91
CA VAL A 77 4.93 -3.91 4.95
C VAL A 77 6.30 -4.32 5.47
N CYS A 78 7.34 -4.13 4.66
CA CYS A 78 8.71 -4.45 4.99
C CYS A 78 9.50 -3.17 5.23
N PHE A 79 10.04 -3.05 6.43
CA PHE A 79 10.98 -2.04 6.83
C PHE A 79 12.39 -2.58 6.66
N VAL A 80 13.30 -1.73 6.20
CA VAL A 80 14.66 -2.12 5.85
C VAL A 80 15.64 -1.15 6.47
N GLN A 81 16.61 -1.68 7.21
CA GLN A 81 17.68 -0.89 7.78
C GLN A 81 18.81 -0.78 6.76
N TYR A 82 19.18 0.45 6.43
CA TYR A 82 20.45 0.72 5.77
C TYR A 82 21.51 0.83 6.84
N ASP A 83 22.42 -0.13 6.88
CA ASP A 83 23.70 0.06 7.57
C ASP A 83 24.42 1.25 6.93
N ASP A 84 25.17 1.96 7.78
CA ASP A 84 26.01 3.14 7.50
C ASP A 84 26.55 3.15 6.04
N PRO A 85 26.59 4.30 5.34
CA PRO A 85 26.88 4.37 3.90
C PRO A 85 28.30 3.91 3.50
N GLU A 86 29.10 3.45 4.47
CA GLU A 86 30.42 2.82 4.27
C GLU A 86 30.36 1.27 4.17
N GLY A 87 29.18 0.66 4.31
CA GLY A 87 29.00 -0.80 4.19
C GLY A 87 29.22 -1.32 2.77
N ASP A 88 29.94 -2.44 2.64
CA ASP A 88 30.20 -3.11 1.36
C ASP A 88 28.88 -3.57 0.70
N VAL A 89 28.65 -3.23 -0.57
CA VAL A 89 27.48 -3.64 -1.37
C VAL A 89 27.29 -5.17 -1.38
N TRP A 90 28.40 -5.93 -1.37
CA TRP A 90 28.34 -7.39 -1.28
C TRP A 90 27.70 -7.87 0.03
N TYR A 91 27.91 -7.17 1.13
CA TYR A 91 27.32 -7.51 2.43
C TYR A 91 25.79 -7.36 2.41
N LYS A 92 25.26 -6.32 1.76
CA LYS A 92 23.81 -6.07 1.62
C LYS A 92 23.08 -7.19 0.87
N GLN A 93 23.69 -7.76 -0.18
CA GLN A 93 23.09 -8.85 -0.97
C GLN A 93 22.88 -10.15 -0.16
N TYR A 94 23.73 -10.39 0.85
CA TYR A 94 23.70 -11.64 1.63
C TYR A 94 23.06 -11.47 3.01
N GLN A 95 22.32 -10.39 3.26
CA GLN A 95 21.61 -10.16 4.51
C GLN A 95 20.09 -10.12 4.33
N GLY A 96 19.40 -10.70 5.33
CA GLY A 96 17.95 -10.59 5.48
C GLY A 96 17.10 -10.92 4.25
N LEU A 97 16.33 -9.92 3.80
CA LEU A 97 15.29 -9.96 2.76
C LEU A 97 15.79 -10.44 1.38
N CYS A 98 17.09 -10.33 1.09
CA CYS A 98 17.68 -10.65 -0.21
C CYS A 98 18.16 -12.11 -0.35
N LYS A 99 17.91 -12.96 0.65
CA LYS A 99 18.30 -14.37 0.61
C LYS A 99 17.17 -15.23 0.03
N ASN A 100 17.47 -16.04 -0.99
CA ASN A 100 16.46 -16.88 -1.69
C ASN A 100 15.79 -17.94 -0.81
N ASP A 101 16.37 -18.27 0.35
CA ASP A 101 15.83 -19.22 1.34
C ASP A 101 14.96 -18.54 2.41
N ASN A 102 14.76 -17.22 2.32
CA ASN A 102 13.93 -16.45 3.23
C ASN A 102 12.45 -16.46 2.79
N GLU A 103 11.52 -16.62 3.73
CA GLU A 103 10.07 -16.58 3.49
C GLU A 103 9.58 -15.18 3.07
N ASP A 104 10.33 -14.15 3.45
CA ASP A 104 10.07 -12.76 3.06
C ASP A 104 10.80 -12.36 1.77
N TYR A 105 11.50 -13.29 1.11
CA TYR A 105 12.23 -12.99 -0.12
C TYR A 105 11.28 -12.54 -1.22
N ASN A 106 11.52 -11.32 -1.70
CA ASN A 106 10.87 -10.79 -2.90
C ASN A 106 11.93 -10.14 -3.80
N PHE A 107 12.07 -10.65 -5.02
CA PHE A 107 13.07 -10.18 -5.98
C PHE A 107 12.95 -8.68 -6.27
N LEU A 108 11.73 -8.14 -6.41
CA LEU A 108 11.52 -6.72 -6.72
C LEU A 108 11.89 -5.84 -5.52
N MET A 109 11.56 -6.27 -4.30
CA MET A 109 11.91 -5.55 -3.08
C MET A 109 13.42 -5.57 -2.86
N CYS A 110 14.07 -6.72 -3.06
CA CYS A 110 15.53 -6.83 -2.98
C CYS A 110 16.24 -5.96 -4.01
N GLN A 111 15.76 -5.94 -5.25
CA GLN A 111 16.29 -5.05 -6.28
C GLN A 111 16.10 -3.58 -5.89
N ALA A 112 14.90 -3.19 -5.43
CA ALA A 112 14.61 -1.83 -5.01
C ALA A 112 15.44 -1.38 -3.79
N TRP A 113 15.72 -2.29 -2.87
CA TRP A 113 16.60 -2.08 -1.73
C TRP A 113 18.05 -1.83 -2.17
N GLN A 114 18.55 -2.58 -3.14
CA GLN A 114 19.91 -2.41 -3.66
C GLN A 114 20.08 -1.18 -4.55
N ASP A 115 19.04 -0.80 -5.29
CA ASP A 115 19.10 0.29 -6.27
C ASP A 115 18.89 1.67 -5.64
N ASP A 116 18.20 1.78 -4.50
CA ASP A 116 17.80 3.06 -3.92
C ASP A 116 17.79 3.09 -2.39
N GLU A 117 18.92 3.53 -1.83
CA GLU A 117 19.12 3.70 -0.39
C GLU A 117 18.27 4.82 0.23
N SER A 118 17.56 5.61 -0.59
CA SER A 118 16.71 6.68 -0.09
C SER A 118 15.34 6.19 0.38
N ARG A 119 14.99 4.91 0.21
CA ARG A 119 13.69 4.35 0.60
C ARG A 119 13.89 3.16 1.51
N ASN A 120 13.30 3.17 2.69
CA ASN A 120 13.51 2.12 3.70
C ASN A 120 12.22 1.41 4.10
N VAL A 121 11.11 1.68 3.41
CA VAL A 121 9.84 0.96 3.58
C VAL A 121 9.31 0.56 2.21
N TYR A 122 8.94 -0.71 2.12
CA TYR A 122 8.42 -1.36 0.93
C TYR A 122 7.14 -2.12 1.27
N THR A 123 6.27 -2.33 0.28
CA THR A 123 5.04 -3.08 0.46
C THR A 123 4.97 -4.28 -0.47
N GLU A 124 4.18 -5.27 -0.10
CA GLU A 124 3.75 -6.32 -1.01
C GLU A 124 2.23 -6.23 -1.22
N PRO A 125 1.73 -6.21 -2.48
CA PRO A 125 2.51 -6.13 -3.71
C PRO A 125 3.22 -4.76 -3.89
N PHE A 126 4.36 -4.78 -4.58
CA PHE A 126 5.30 -3.65 -4.67
C PHE A 126 4.75 -2.42 -5.41
N ASP A 127 3.79 -2.62 -6.29
CA ASP A 127 3.17 -1.58 -7.12
C ASP A 127 2.08 -0.78 -6.40
N LYS A 128 1.68 -1.19 -5.20
CA LYS A 128 0.64 -0.49 -4.44
C LYS A 128 1.10 0.84 -3.87
N LEU A 129 2.38 0.95 -3.53
CA LEU A 129 2.97 2.17 -3.00
C LEU A 129 3.94 2.77 -4.02
N ASP A 130 3.38 3.48 -5.00
CA ASP A 130 4.14 4.16 -6.06
C ASP A 130 5.04 5.29 -5.50
N ILE A 131 4.75 5.73 -4.28
CA ILE A 131 5.43 6.84 -3.61
C ILE A 131 6.35 6.25 -2.54
N GLY A 132 7.62 6.03 -2.88
CA GLY A 132 8.63 5.60 -1.90
C GLY A 132 8.56 6.33 -0.56
N ILE A 133 8.70 5.59 0.54
CA ILE A 133 8.73 6.13 1.91
C ILE A 133 10.18 6.09 2.42
N ASN A 134 10.60 7.21 3.02
CA ASN A 134 11.88 7.33 3.69
C ASN A 134 11.66 7.75 5.14
N LEU A 135 11.92 6.84 6.07
CA LEU A 135 11.87 7.09 7.51
C LEU A 135 13.22 7.55 8.10
N GLY A 136 14.22 7.79 7.26
CA GLY A 136 15.58 8.14 7.66
C GLY A 136 16.34 6.94 8.25
N ASN A 137 17.20 7.20 9.23
CA ASN A 137 17.93 6.14 9.91
C ASN A 137 17.00 5.43 10.88
N ILE A 138 16.63 4.19 10.52
CA ILE A 138 15.83 3.30 11.36
C ILE A 138 16.64 2.07 11.74
N GLU A 139 16.52 1.65 12.99
CA GLU A 139 17.01 0.34 13.43
C GLU A 139 15.82 -0.62 13.42
N VAL A 140 15.90 -1.68 12.60
CA VAL A 140 14.82 -2.66 12.47
C VAL A 140 15.35 -4.08 12.62
N GLY A 141 14.56 -4.93 13.27
CA GLY A 141 14.88 -6.35 13.44
C GLY A 141 15.85 -6.66 14.58
N GLY A 142 16.40 -7.88 14.55
CA GLY A 142 17.40 -8.37 15.50
C GLY A 142 18.83 -8.12 15.00
N VAL A 143 19.83 -8.50 15.79
CA VAL A 143 21.27 -8.24 15.51
C VAL A 143 21.74 -8.77 14.14
N ASP A 144 21.04 -9.76 13.57
CA ASP A 144 21.40 -10.41 12.30
C ASP A 144 20.40 -10.15 11.16
N ASP A 145 19.27 -9.51 11.45
CA ASP A 145 18.16 -9.28 10.52
C ASP A 145 17.93 -7.77 10.38
N TYR A 146 18.55 -7.16 9.38
CA TYR A 146 18.46 -5.73 9.06
C TYR A 146 17.15 -5.34 8.35
N TYR A 147 16.08 -6.11 8.60
CA TYR A 147 14.78 -5.88 8.00
C TYR A 147 13.68 -6.46 8.89
N LEU A 148 12.46 -5.99 8.69
CA LEU A 148 11.27 -6.49 9.37
C LEU A 148 10.07 -6.40 8.42
N CYS A 149 9.45 -7.53 8.10
CA CYS A 149 8.18 -7.59 7.38
C CYS A 149 7.04 -7.92 8.35
N VAL A 150 5.94 -7.17 8.26
CA VAL A 150 4.73 -7.31 9.09
C VAL A 150 3.48 -7.27 8.26
#